data_AF-A0A4P5SZ41-F1
#
_entry.id   AF-A0A4P5SZ41-F1
#
_cell.length_a   1.000
_cell.length_b   1.000
_cell.length_c   1.000
_cell.angle_alpha   90.00
_cell.angle_beta   90.00
_cell.angle_gamma   90.00
#
_symmetry.space_group_name_H-M   'P 1'
#
loop_
_entity.id
_entity.type
_entity.pdbx_description
1 polymer ?
#
loop_
_entity_poly.entity_id
_entity_poly.type
_entity_poly.pdbx_seq_one_letter_code
_entity_poly.pdbx_strand_id
1 'polypeptide(L)'
;MLIGTMATVLVRDQRGWMFKEVDSPLLGWEVFARKDDYSIGSIANGTGDKVGTGIALVADATKQIALGKDPGKIGTDVSKTALYQSIEVFLEGIRKDKKPPVTPLDGYRATVIAIKSNEAVVNGSKISFQKEWFEL
;
A
#
# COMPACT_ATOMS: atom_id res chain seq x y z
N MET A 1 -2.76 8.84 -8.11
CA MET A 1 -1.57 9.33 -8.84
C MET A 1 -1.15 10.62 -8.18
N LEU A 2 0.11 10.73 -7.76
CA LEU A 2 0.67 11.93 -7.13
C LEU A 2 1.60 12.57 -8.15
N ILE A 3 1.33 13.83 -8.49
CA ILE A 3 2.04 14.55 -9.56
C ILE A 3 2.97 15.57 -8.90
N GLY A 4 4.25 15.49 -9.22
CA GLY A 4 5.26 16.46 -8.81
C GLY A 4 5.86 17.18 -10.02
N THR A 5 6.65 18.21 -9.76
CA THR A 5 7.29 19.04 -10.80
C THR A 5 8.38 18.30 -11.57
N MET A 6 8.95 17.24 -11.00
CA MET A 6 10.09 16.49 -11.56
C MET A 6 9.78 15.01 -11.82
N ALA A 7 8.72 14.51 -11.19
CA ALA A 7 8.35 13.11 -11.24
C ALA A 7 6.89 12.92 -10.85
N THR A 8 6.29 11.88 -11.40
CA THR A 8 4.94 11.42 -11.08
C THR A 8 5.02 10.05 -10.41
N VAL A 9 4.31 9.87 -9.30
CA VAL A 9 4.20 8.60 -8.59
C VAL A 9 2.82 8.00 -8.81
N LEU A 10 2.80 6.78 -9.34
CA LEU A 10 1.62 5.94 -9.42
C LEU A 10 1.66 4.89 -8.32
N VAL A 11 0.76 5.00 -7.35
CA VAL A 11 0.49 3.95 -6.37
C VAL A 11 -0.78 3.23 -6.77
N ARG A 12 -0.71 1.91 -6.94
CA ARG A 12 -1.85 1.06 -7.27
C ARG A 12 -1.73 -0.28 -6.55
N ASP A 13 -2.76 -0.62 -5.80
CA ASP A 13 -2.83 -1.84 -4.99
C ASP A 13 -1.59 -2.00 -4.11
N GLN A 14 -0.75 -3.01 -4.39
CA GLN A 14 0.47 -3.33 -3.65
C GLN A 14 1.76 -2.82 -4.33
N ARG A 15 1.65 -2.03 -5.40
CA ARG A 15 2.80 -1.56 -6.20
C ARG A 15 2.84 -0.05 -6.31
N GLY A 16 4.04 0.49 -6.31
CA GLY A 16 4.32 1.89 -6.61
C GLY A 16 5.33 1.99 -7.75
N TRP A 17 5.07 2.88 -8.70
CA TRP A 17 6.03 3.25 -9.74
C TRP A 17 6.27 4.75 -9.71
N MET A 18 7.52 5.15 -9.91
CA MET A 18 7.91 6.53 -10.13
C MET A 18 8.33 6.71 -11.59
N PHE A 19 7.75 7.72 -12.21
CA PHE A 19 8.06 8.19 -13.56
C PHE A 19 8.73 9.54 -13.44
N LYS A 20 9.85 9.72 -14.14
CA LYS A 20 10.60 10.96 -14.13
C LYS A 20 10.32 11.74 -15.40
N GLU A 21 10.19 13.05 -15.29
CA GLU A 21 10.04 13.92 -16.45
C GLU A 21 11.33 13.94 -17.29
N VAL A 22 11.19 14.16 -18.60
CA VAL A 22 12.30 14.10 -19.57
C VAL A 22 13.37 15.16 -19.27
N ASP A 23 12.99 16.27 -18.65
CA ASP A 23 13.85 17.41 -18.32
C ASP A 23 14.40 17.39 -16.88
N SER A 24 14.06 16.38 -16.08
CA SER A 24 14.44 16.33 -14.67
C SER A 24 15.92 15.90 -14.50
N PRO A 25 16.72 16.62 -13.67
CA PRO A 25 18.16 16.40 -13.54
C PRO A 25 18.49 15.00 -13.00
N LEU A 26 19.39 14.28 -13.65
CA LEU A 26 19.85 12.95 -13.21
C LEU A 26 20.52 13.01 -11.84
N LEU A 27 20.00 12.24 -10.88
CA LEU A 27 20.48 12.18 -9.51
C LEU A 27 21.49 11.05 -9.28
N GLY A 28 21.82 10.29 -10.33
CA GLY A 28 22.85 9.24 -10.37
C GLY A 28 22.42 7.90 -9.78
N TRP A 29 21.39 7.85 -8.93
CA TRP A 29 20.88 6.60 -8.35
C TRP A 29 19.96 5.83 -9.31
N GLU A 30 19.46 6.47 -10.36
CA GLU A 30 18.48 5.88 -11.29
C GLU A 30 19.03 4.67 -12.06
N VAL A 31 20.35 4.56 -12.18
CA VAL A 31 21.02 3.40 -12.83
C VAL A 31 21.03 2.15 -11.95
N PHE A 32 20.93 2.34 -10.63
CA PHE A 32 20.87 1.25 -9.65
C PHE A 32 19.45 0.91 -9.24
N ALA A 33 18.48 1.73 -9.66
CA ALA A 33 17.09 1.53 -9.34
C ALA A 33 16.50 0.35 -10.11
N ARG A 34 15.67 -0.44 -9.44
CA ARG A 34 14.88 -1.50 -10.07
C ARG A 34 13.87 -0.85 -11.03
N LYS A 35 13.88 -1.30 -12.29
CA LYS A 35 12.90 -0.90 -13.30
C LYS A 35 11.91 -2.04 -13.50
N ASP A 36 10.64 -1.77 -13.27
CA ASP A 36 9.57 -2.74 -13.46
C ASP A 36 8.61 -2.25 -14.56
N ASP A 37 8.14 -3.19 -15.36
CA ASP A 37 7.01 -2.95 -16.25
C ASP A 37 5.75 -2.69 -15.42
N TYR A 38 4.96 -1.69 -15.82
CA TYR A 38 3.65 -1.45 -15.26
C TYR A 38 2.57 -1.72 -16.30
N SER A 39 1.47 -2.30 -15.83
CA SER A 39 0.29 -2.59 -16.64
C SER A 39 -0.88 -1.75 -16.19
N ILE A 40 -1.69 -1.27 -17.12
CA ILE A 40 -2.99 -0.69 -16.82
C ILE A 40 -4.02 -1.80 -16.96
N GLY A 41 -4.55 -2.29 -15.82
CA GLY A 41 -5.51 -3.39 -15.77
C GLY A 41 -5.19 -4.37 -14.63
N SER A 42 -6.02 -5.39 -14.45
CA SER A 42 -5.74 -6.45 -13.47
C SER A 42 -4.90 -7.54 -14.13
N ILE A 43 -3.63 -7.67 -13.74
CA ILE A 43 -2.80 -8.82 -14.14
C ILE A 43 -3.37 -10.12 -13.57
N ALA A 44 -4.08 -10.06 -12.42
CA ALA A 44 -4.68 -11.24 -11.80
C ALA A 44 -5.74 -11.92 -12.69
N ASN A 45 -6.35 -11.17 -13.62
CA ASN A 45 -7.35 -11.69 -14.55
C ASN A 45 -6.82 -11.82 -16.00
N GLY A 46 -5.51 -11.68 -16.22
CA GLY A 46 -4.89 -11.79 -17.55
C GLY A 46 -5.27 -10.70 -18.55
N THR A 47 -5.84 -9.59 -18.07
CA THR A 47 -6.38 -8.49 -18.91
C THR A 47 -5.55 -7.20 -18.82
N GLY A 48 -4.36 -7.26 -18.24
CA GLY A 48 -3.47 -6.11 -18.09
C GLY A 48 -2.52 -5.97 -19.27
N ASP A 49 -2.70 -4.94 -20.09
CA ASP A 49 -1.72 -4.59 -21.11
C ASP A 49 -0.52 -3.91 -20.47
N LYS A 50 0.69 -4.29 -20.91
CA LYS A 50 1.92 -3.59 -20.54
C LYS A 50 1.92 -2.22 -21.20
N VAL A 51 1.95 -1.16 -20.39
CA VAL A 51 1.87 0.23 -20.90
C VAL A 51 3.23 0.93 -20.89
N GLY A 52 4.15 0.49 -20.04
CA GLY A 52 5.52 0.98 -20.06
C GLY A 52 6.35 0.48 -18.88
N THR A 53 7.48 1.13 -18.64
CA THR A 53 8.43 0.78 -17.57
C THR A 53 8.62 1.99 -16.65
N GLY A 54 8.60 1.76 -15.34
CA GLY A 54 8.81 2.79 -14.32
C GLY A 54 9.82 2.35 -13.27
N ILE A 55 10.31 3.27 -12.46
CA ILE A 55 11.18 2.96 -11.32
C ILE A 55 10.31 2.38 -10.21
N ALA A 56 10.59 1.15 -9.80
CA ALA A 56 9.80 0.45 -8.79
C ALA A 56 10.07 1.01 -7.39
N LEU A 57 9.00 1.38 -6.69
CA LEU A 57 9.06 1.80 -5.29
C LEU A 57 8.85 0.57 -4.41
N VAL A 58 9.95 0.04 -3.85
CA VAL A 58 9.95 -1.14 -2.98
C VAL A 58 9.85 -0.71 -1.52
N ALA A 59 8.80 -1.16 -0.83
CA ALA A 59 8.64 -0.91 0.61
C ALA A 59 9.77 -1.57 1.42
N ASP A 60 10.22 -0.91 2.49
CA ASP A 60 11.27 -1.38 3.41
C ASP A 60 12.65 -1.67 2.78
N ALA A 61 12.95 -1.13 1.58
CA ALA A 61 14.23 -1.32 0.90
C ALA A 61 15.46 -1.07 1.79
N THR A 62 15.43 -0.06 2.65
CA THR A 62 16.53 0.27 3.57
C THR A 62 16.72 -0.77 4.69
N LYS A 63 15.63 -1.39 5.17
CA LYS A 63 15.70 -2.48 6.15
C LYS A 63 16.19 -3.78 5.52
N GLN A 64 15.93 -3.99 4.23
CA GLN A 64 16.46 -5.13 3.50
C GLN A 64 17.98 -5.03 3.28
N ILE A 65 18.48 -3.83 2.97
CA ILE A 65 19.92 -3.56 2.90
C ILE A 65 20.59 -3.87 4.24
N ALA A 66 19.98 -3.48 5.36
CA ALA A 66 20.48 -3.79 6.71
C ALA A 66 20.50 -5.30 7.03
N LEU A 67 19.63 -6.08 6.38
CA LEU A 67 19.60 -7.55 6.46
C LEU A 67 20.49 -8.24 5.41
N GLY A 68 21.31 -7.49 4.67
CA GLY A 68 22.20 -8.01 3.62
C GLY A 68 21.46 -8.55 2.39
N LYS A 69 20.19 -8.17 2.20
CA LYS A 69 19.34 -8.61 1.10
C LYS A 69 19.28 -7.54 0.01
N ASP A 70 19.36 -7.96 -1.25
CA ASP A 70 19.22 -7.06 -2.42
C ASP A 70 17.81 -6.44 -2.44
N PRO A 71 17.65 -5.12 -2.16
CA PRO A 71 16.33 -4.47 -2.12
C PRO A 71 15.62 -4.47 -3.48
N GLY A 72 16.37 -4.66 -4.57
CA GLY A 72 15.85 -4.76 -5.93
C GLY A 72 15.27 -6.14 -6.29
N LYS A 73 15.58 -7.21 -5.55
CA LYS A 73 15.13 -8.58 -5.88
C LYS A 73 14.01 -9.08 -4.97
N ILE A 74 13.98 -8.64 -3.73
CA ILE A 74 12.98 -9.07 -2.75
C ILE A 74 11.96 -7.93 -2.56
N GLY A 75 11.05 -7.80 -3.52
CA GLY A 75 9.82 -7.06 -3.29
C GLY A 75 8.88 -7.87 -2.40
N THR A 76 7.93 -7.23 -1.72
CA THR A 76 6.75 -7.94 -1.19
C THR A 76 6.15 -8.77 -2.33
N ASP A 77 5.96 -10.07 -2.11
CA ASP A 77 5.42 -10.95 -3.13
C ASP A 77 4.02 -10.46 -3.54
N VAL A 78 3.99 -9.81 -4.70
CA VAL A 78 2.80 -9.17 -5.26
C VAL A 78 1.84 -10.17 -5.88
N SER A 79 2.18 -11.47 -5.87
CA SER A 79 1.22 -12.54 -6.13
C SER A 79 0.30 -12.76 -4.92
N LYS A 80 0.77 -12.44 -3.71
CA LYS A 80 0.00 -12.60 -2.48
C LYS A 80 -0.88 -11.38 -2.25
N THR A 81 -2.17 -11.55 -2.51
CA THR A 81 -3.18 -10.51 -2.25
C THR A 81 -3.18 -10.06 -0.79
N ALA A 82 -3.73 -8.87 -0.53
CA ALA A 82 -3.86 -8.35 0.84
C ALA A 82 -4.66 -9.30 1.74
N LEU A 83 -5.61 -10.04 1.17
CA LEU A 83 -6.38 -11.07 1.88
C LEU A 83 -5.51 -12.28 2.27
N TYR A 84 -4.64 -12.74 1.37
CA TYR A 84 -3.72 -13.81 1.71
C TYR A 84 -2.80 -13.41 2.87
N GLN A 85 -2.25 -12.21 2.81
CA GLN A 85 -1.36 -11.67 3.85
C GLN A 85 -2.08 -11.50 5.19
N SER A 86 -3.33 -11.04 5.19
CA SER A 86 -4.09 -10.86 6.44
C SER A 86 -4.41 -12.20 7.11
N ILE A 87 -4.77 -13.23 6.34
CA ILE A 87 -5.01 -14.58 6.85
C ILE A 87 -3.72 -15.20 7.37
N GLU A 88 -2.59 -15.04 6.66
CA GLU A 88 -1.29 -15.54 7.11
C GLU A 88 -0.90 -14.95 8.47
N VAL A 89 -1.00 -13.63 8.62
CA VAL A 89 -0.72 -12.94 9.89
C VAL A 89 -1.65 -13.38 11.03
N PHE A 90 -2.94 -13.60 10.73
CA PHE A 90 -3.90 -14.10 11.71
C PHE A 90 -3.55 -15.51 12.18
N LEU A 91 -3.24 -16.42 11.25
CA LEU A 91 -2.83 -17.79 11.56
C LEU A 91 -1.49 -17.83 12.32
N GLU A 92 -0.54 -16.97 11.96
CA GLU A 92 0.71 -16.83 12.72
C GLU A 92 0.46 -16.35 14.15
N GLY A 93 -0.48 -15.43 14.35
CA GLY A 93 -0.89 -14.97 15.67
C GLY A 93 -1.36 -16.12 16.56
N ILE A 94 -2.22 -16.99 16.02
CA ILE A 94 -2.70 -18.20 16.73
C ILE A 94 -1.55 -19.15 17.04
N ARG A 95 -0.68 -19.43 16.07
CA ARG A 95 0.42 -20.39 16.24
C ARG A 95 1.49 -19.93 17.22
N LYS A 96 1.77 -18.63 17.28
CA LYS A 96 2.84 -18.04 18.09
C LYS A 96 2.34 -17.41 19.39
N ASP A 97 1.05 -17.61 19.73
CA ASP A 97 0.34 -16.95 20.83
C ASP A 97 0.58 -15.43 20.88
N LYS A 98 0.68 -14.83 19.68
CA LYS A 98 0.93 -13.40 19.49
C LYS A 98 -0.40 -12.73 19.20
N LYS A 99 -0.70 -11.65 19.94
CA LYS A 99 -1.89 -10.84 19.68
C LYS A 99 -1.92 -10.41 18.21
N PRO A 100 -3.01 -10.68 17.48
CA PRO A 100 -3.15 -10.21 16.11
C PRO A 100 -3.06 -8.68 16.08
N PRO A 101 -2.53 -8.09 14.99
CA PRO A 101 -2.36 -6.64 14.90
C PRO A 101 -3.68 -5.88 14.90
N VAL A 102 -4.79 -6.53 14.56
CA VAL A 102 -6.14 -5.96 14.59
C VAL A 102 -6.95 -6.70 15.63
N THR A 103 -7.49 -5.96 16.58
CA THR A 103 -8.37 -6.48 17.65
C THR A 103 -9.85 -6.25 17.32
N PRO A 104 -10.79 -6.92 18.01
CA PRO A 104 -12.22 -6.64 17.85
C PRO A 104 -12.58 -5.18 18.12
N LEU A 105 -11.85 -4.51 19.02
CA LEU A 105 -12.02 -3.09 19.33
C LEU A 105 -11.68 -2.21 18.11
N ASP A 106 -10.61 -2.54 17.38
CA ASP A 106 -10.25 -1.80 16.17
C ASP A 106 -11.31 -1.94 15.07
N GLY A 107 -11.88 -3.15 14.94
CA GLY A 107 -13.02 -3.41 14.06
C GLY A 107 -14.25 -2.57 14.43
N TYR A 108 -14.61 -2.53 15.71
CA TYR A 108 -15.71 -1.71 16.21
C TYR A 108 -15.51 -0.22 15.90
N ARG A 109 -14.32 0.32 16.20
CA ARG A 109 -14.00 1.73 15.95
C ARG A 109 -14.08 2.07 14.46
N ALA A 110 -13.59 1.20 13.58
CA ALA A 110 -13.69 1.40 12.13
C ALA A 110 -15.16 1.44 11.66
N THR A 111 -16.01 0.55 12.18
CA THR A 111 -17.44 0.54 11.87
C THR A 111 -18.15 1.80 12.36
N VAL A 112 -17.86 2.26 13.57
CA VAL A 112 -18.41 3.51 14.13
C VAL A 112 -18.06 4.71 13.23
N ILE A 113 -16.80 4.81 12.80
CA ILE A 113 -16.36 5.87 11.88
C ILE A 113 -17.15 5.80 10.57
N ALA A 114 -17.25 4.62 9.96
CA ALA A 114 -17.96 4.45 8.70
C ALA A 114 -19.44 4.86 8.80
N ILE A 115 -20.13 4.45 9.88
CA ILE A 115 -21.53 4.79 10.12
C ILE A 115 -21.69 6.31 10.31
N LYS A 116 -20.87 6.93 11.15
CA LYS A 116 -20.96 8.37 11.43
C LYS A 116 -20.55 9.24 10.24
N SER A 117 -19.58 8.80 9.44
CA SER A 117 -19.25 9.45 8.18
C SER A 117 -20.42 9.37 7.19
N ASN A 118 -21.09 8.23 7.08
CA ASN A 118 -22.27 8.10 6.23
C ASN A 118 -23.43 8.98 6.73
N GLU A 119 -23.67 9.01 8.04
CA GLU A 119 -24.70 9.86 8.67
C GLU A 119 -24.44 11.35 8.37
N ALA A 120 -23.19 11.80 8.45
CA ALA A 120 -22.80 13.18 8.13
C ALA A 120 -23.07 13.53 6.65
N VAL A 121 -22.82 12.60 5.73
CA VAL A 121 -23.07 12.78 4.29
C VAL A 121 -24.56 12.84 4.00
N VAL A 122 -25.35 11.92 4.56
CA VAL A 122 -26.80 11.86 4.35
C VAL A 122 -27.52 13.09 4.92
N ASN A 123 -27.11 13.55 6.10
CA ASN A 123 -27.74 14.67 6.78
C ASN A 123 -27.16 16.04 6.38
N GLY A 124 -26.08 16.06 5.58
CA GLY A 124 -25.37 17.29 5.20
C GLY A 124 -24.84 18.10 6.39
N SER A 125 -24.66 17.45 7.55
CA SER A 125 -24.28 18.11 8.80
C SER A 125 -22.99 17.54 9.36
N LYS A 126 -22.19 18.41 10.01
CA LYS A 126 -20.94 17.99 10.63
C LYS A 126 -21.24 17.23 11.92
N ILE A 127 -20.85 15.96 11.97
CA ILE A 127 -20.89 15.15 13.19
C ILE A 127 -19.53 15.22 13.88
N SER A 128 -19.52 15.64 15.15
CA SER A 128 -18.32 15.61 15.98
C SER A 128 -18.23 14.25 16.67
N PHE A 129 -17.07 13.60 16.54
CA PHE A 129 -16.82 12.33 17.18
C PHE A 129 -16.74 12.50 18.70
N GLN A 130 -17.51 11.68 19.41
CA GLN A 130 -17.50 11.58 20.87
C GLN A 130 -16.62 10.40 21.31
N LYS A 131 -15.88 10.55 22.41
CA LYS A 131 -14.92 9.54 22.87
C LYS A 131 -15.62 8.25 23.29
N GLU A 132 -16.83 8.40 23.80
CA GLU A 132 -17.72 7.35 24.29
C GLU A 132 -18.13 6.37 23.18
N TRP A 133 -18.08 6.78 21.91
CA TRP A 133 -18.42 5.90 20.78
C TRP A 133 -17.30 4.91 20.42
N PHE A 134 -16.14 4.98 21.06
CA PHE A 134 -14.96 4.17 20.73
C PHE A 134 -14.51 3.23 21.85
N GLU A 135 -15.30 3.14 22.91
CA GLU A 135 -15.09 2.26 24.06
C GLU A 135 -16.11 1.11 23.98
N LEU A 136 -15.64 -0.12 24.22
CA LEU A 136 -16.40 -1.37 24.09
C LEU A 136 -16.50 -2.04 25.45
#